data_AF-A0A9R1RQ07-F1
#
_entry.id   AF-A0A9R1RQ07-F1
#
_cell.length_a   1.000
_cell.length_b   1.000
_cell.length_c   1.000
_cell.angle_alpha   90.00
_cell.angle_beta   90.00
_cell.angle_gamma   90.00
#
_symmetry.space_group_name_H-M   'P 1'
#
loop_
_entity.id
_entity.type
_entity.pdbx_description
1 polymer ?
#
loop_
_entity_poly.entity_id
_entity_poly.type
_entity_poly.pdbx_seq_one_letter_code
_entity_poly.pdbx_strand_id
1 'polypeptide(L)'
;MNMDLFRKCMEPVEKCLRDAKMDKSTVHDVVLVGGSTRIPRVQQLLQDFFNGKELCKSINPDEAVAYGAAVQAAILSGEGNEKVQDLLLLDVTPLSLGLETAGGVMTVLIPRNTTIPTKKEQVFSTYSDNQPAPRGVPQITVCFDIDANGILNVSAEDKTTGQKNKITITNDKGRLSKEEIEKMVQEAEKYKSEDEEHKKKVESKNALENYSYNMRNTIKDEKIASKLPADDKKKIEEAIDSAIQWLDTNQLAEADEFEDKMKELEALCNPIIAKMYQGAGADMEGGMDDDTPAASGGAGPKIEEVD
;
A
#
# COMPACT_ATOMS: atom_id res chain seq x y z
N MET A 1 -13.12 -10.88 31.83
CA MET A 1 -12.38 -9.65 32.14
C MET A 1 -12.59 -8.54 31.10
N ASN A 2 -12.88 -8.83 29.82
CA ASN A 2 -13.05 -7.80 28.76
C ASN A 2 -14.50 -7.66 28.23
N MET A 3 -15.49 -8.14 28.98
CA MET A 3 -16.88 -8.18 28.51
C MET A 3 -17.50 -6.80 28.35
N ASP A 4 -17.03 -5.82 29.11
CA ASP A 4 -17.40 -4.40 29.00
C ASP A 4 -16.93 -3.81 27.66
N LEU A 5 -15.71 -4.10 27.22
CA LEU A 5 -15.20 -3.66 25.93
C LEU A 5 -15.99 -4.25 24.76
N PHE A 6 -16.29 -5.55 24.81
CA PHE A 6 -17.08 -6.20 23.76
C PHE A 6 -18.53 -5.67 23.70
N ARG A 7 -19.12 -5.31 24.85
CA ARG A 7 -20.46 -4.69 24.87
C ARG A 7 -20.46 -3.29 24.27
N LYS A 8 -19.41 -2.49 24.52
CA LYS A 8 -19.26 -1.15 23.90
C LYS A 8 -19.25 -1.23 22.37
N CYS A 9 -18.74 -2.32 21.78
CA CYS A 9 -18.75 -2.51 20.32
C CYS A 9 -20.17 -2.68 19.74
N MET A 10 -21.18 -3.04 20.55
CA MET A 10 -22.55 -3.22 20.08
C MET A 10 -23.33 -1.91 20.02
N GLU A 11 -22.97 -0.91 20.82
CA GLU A 11 -23.65 0.40 20.82
C GLU A 11 -23.61 1.10 19.46
N PRO A 12 -22.47 1.11 18.72
CA PRO A 12 -22.42 1.61 17.34
C PRO A 12 -23.32 0.84 16.37
N VAL A 13 -23.41 -0.50 16.50
CA VAL A 13 -24.23 -1.35 15.61
C VAL A 13 -25.71 -0.97 15.76
N GLU A 14 -26.19 -0.88 16.99
CA GLU A 14 -27.56 -0.44 17.27
C GLU A 14 -27.82 0.99 16.78
N LYS A 15 -26.88 1.90 17.01
CA LYS A 15 -27.00 3.28 16.57
C LYS A 15 -27.08 3.38 15.05
N CYS A 16 -26.28 2.60 14.33
CA CYS A 16 -26.30 2.53 12.87
C CYS A 16 -27.67 2.09 12.35
N LEU A 17 -28.24 1.00 12.89
CA LEU A 17 -29.58 0.53 12.50
C LEU A 17 -30.68 1.56 12.79
N ARG A 18 -30.62 2.22 13.97
CA ARG A 18 -31.56 3.30 14.32
C ARG A 18 -31.48 4.47 13.34
N ASP A 19 -30.26 4.90 13.02
CA ASP A 19 -30.03 6.01 12.09
C ASP A 19 -30.47 5.65 10.66
N ALA A 20 -30.23 4.41 10.24
CA ALA A 20 -30.70 3.87 8.95
C ALA A 20 -32.21 3.60 8.92
N LYS A 21 -32.89 3.65 10.08
CA LYS A 21 -34.30 3.27 10.26
C LYS A 21 -34.59 1.85 9.76
N MET A 22 -33.63 0.94 9.98
CA MET A 22 -33.71 -0.45 9.54
C MET A 22 -33.93 -1.37 10.74
N ASP A 23 -34.81 -2.34 10.58
CA ASP A 23 -34.89 -3.46 11.52
C ASP A 23 -33.72 -4.41 11.28
N LYS A 24 -33.16 -4.99 12.34
CA LYS A 24 -32.06 -5.96 12.22
C LYS A 24 -32.42 -7.19 11.38
N SER A 25 -33.71 -7.53 11.26
CA SER A 25 -34.17 -8.64 10.42
C SER A 25 -34.02 -8.37 8.93
N THR A 26 -33.92 -7.10 8.50
CA THR A 26 -33.77 -6.73 7.08
C THR A 26 -32.31 -6.69 6.64
N VAL A 27 -31.36 -6.85 7.56
CA VAL A 27 -29.96 -7.05 7.23
C VAL A 27 -29.80 -8.42 6.60
N HIS A 28 -29.32 -8.49 5.36
CA HIS A 28 -29.15 -9.76 4.64
C HIS A 28 -27.87 -10.47 5.08
N ASP A 29 -26.76 -9.75 5.06
CA ASP A 29 -25.42 -10.27 5.36
C ASP A 29 -24.75 -9.45 6.46
N VAL A 30 -23.93 -10.13 7.27
CA VAL A 30 -23.06 -9.49 8.27
C VAL A 30 -21.62 -9.81 7.91
N VAL A 31 -20.93 -8.81 7.36
CA VAL A 31 -19.53 -8.93 6.93
C VAL A 31 -18.59 -8.50 8.06
N LEU A 32 -17.57 -9.31 8.32
CA LEU A 32 -16.55 -9.04 9.34
C LEU A 32 -15.25 -8.59 8.69
N VAL A 33 -14.71 -7.45 9.14
CA VAL A 33 -13.46 -6.88 8.64
C VAL A 33 -12.58 -6.45 9.81
N GLY A 34 -11.27 -6.69 9.70
CA GLY A 34 -10.25 -6.47 10.72
C GLY A 34 -10.00 -7.69 11.60
N GLY A 35 -8.73 -8.00 11.87
CA GLY A 35 -8.32 -9.21 12.61
C GLY A 35 -8.98 -9.40 13.98
N SER A 36 -9.33 -8.31 14.68
CA SER A 36 -10.06 -8.37 15.96
C SER A 36 -11.44 -9.01 15.86
N THR A 37 -12.04 -9.07 14.68
CA THR A 37 -13.32 -9.76 14.45
C THR A 37 -13.20 -11.28 14.50
N ARG A 38 -11.98 -11.83 14.49
CA ARG A 38 -11.72 -13.27 14.66
C ARG A 38 -11.99 -13.75 16.10
N ILE A 39 -12.14 -12.84 17.06
CA ILE A 39 -12.43 -13.17 18.45
C ILE A 39 -13.82 -13.85 18.54
N PRO A 40 -13.91 -15.12 19.00
CA PRO A 40 -15.18 -15.86 19.00
C PRO A 40 -16.29 -15.17 19.79
N ARG A 41 -15.92 -14.44 20.86
CA ARG A 41 -16.90 -13.70 21.66
C ARG A 41 -17.54 -12.53 20.91
N VAL A 42 -16.79 -11.83 20.06
CA VAL A 42 -17.30 -10.74 19.23
C VAL A 42 -18.28 -11.29 18.19
N GLN A 43 -17.90 -12.39 17.53
CA GLN A 43 -18.76 -13.09 16.57
C GLN A 43 -20.05 -13.56 17.22
N GLN A 44 -19.97 -14.22 18.38
CA GLN A 44 -21.15 -14.68 19.11
C GLN A 44 -22.09 -13.53 19.47
N LEU A 45 -21.56 -12.40 19.94
CA LEU A 45 -22.39 -11.24 20.29
C LEU A 45 -23.11 -10.66 19.05
N LEU A 46 -22.46 -10.62 17.90
CA LEU A 46 -23.08 -10.18 16.65
C LEU A 46 -24.14 -11.19 16.17
N GLN A 47 -23.86 -12.49 16.24
CA GLN A 47 -24.84 -13.53 15.90
C GLN A 47 -26.07 -13.43 16.80
N ASP A 48 -25.87 -13.36 18.12
CA ASP A 48 -26.97 -13.19 19.10
C ASP A 48 -27.78 -11.93 18.79
N PHE A 49 -27.11 -10.82 18.48
CA PHE A 49 -27.74 -9.55 18.13
C PHE A 49 -28.61 -9.68 16.88
N PHE A 50 -28.08 -10.28 15.81
CA PHE A 50 -28.78 -10.54 14.55
C PHE A 50 -29.57 -11.87 14.55
N ASN A 51 -30.12 -12.26 15.70
CA ASN A 51 -31.07 -13.39 15.84
C ASN A 51 -30.52 -14.75 15.34
N GLY A 52 -29.25 -15.02 15.59
CA GLY A 52 -28.56 -16.26 15.20
C GLY A 52 -28.14 -16.32 13.73
N LYS A 53 -28.21 -15.20 13.00
CA LYS A 53 -27.77 -15.12 11.60
C LYS A 53 -26.32 -15.58 11.44
N GLU A 54 -26.05 -16.35 10.39
CA GLU A 54 -24.67 -16.72 10.05
C GLU A 54 -23.87 -15.50 9.56
N LEU A 55 -22.66 -15.34 10.08
CA LEU A 55 -21.75 -14.28 9.67
C LEU A 55 -21.06 -14.67 8.36
N CYS A 56 -20.85 -13.70 7.48
CA CYS A 56 -20.19 -13.92 6.20
C CYS A 56 -18.72 -14.31 6.41
N LYS A 57 -18.34 -15.48 5.87
CA LYS A 57 -16.98 -16.05 5.96
C LYS A 57 -16.23 -16.07 4.63
N SER A 58 -16.87 -15.66 3.53
CA SER A 58 -16.26 -15.66 2.20
C SER A 58 -15.32 -14.49 1.95
N ILE A 59 -15.19 -13.58 2.91
CA ILE A 59 -14.38 -12.36 2.81
C ILE A 59 -13.19 -12.48 3.76
N ASN A 60 -11.99 -12.21 3.26
CA ASN A 60 -10.80 -12.15 4.09
C ASN A 60 -10.83 -10.86 4.95
N PRO A 61 -10.91 -10.96 6.29
CA PRO A 61 -11.06 -9.78 7.14
C PRO A 61 -9.82 -8.88 7.15
N ASP A 62 -8.63 -9.39 6.81
CA ASP A 62 -7.39 -8.62 6.89
C ASP A 62 -7.07 -7.89 5.57
N GLU A 63 -7.62 -8.36 4.44
CA GLU A 63 -7.33 -7.84 3.10
C GLU A 63 -8.49 -7.06 2.48
N ALA A 64 -9.73 -7.24 2.96
CA ALA A 64 -10.93 -6.67 2.35
C ALA A 64 -10.86 -5.14 2.17
N VAL A 65 -10.27 -4.43 3.13
CA VAL A 65 -10.12 -2.97 3.06
C VAL A 65 -9.15 -2.58 1.93
N ALA A 66 -8.00 -3.24 1.85
CA ALA A 66 -7.01 -2.98 0.80
C ALA A 66 -7.58 -3.32 -0.59
N TYR A 67 -8.33 -4.41 -0.70
CA TYR A 67 -9.01 -4.79 -1.93
C TYR A 67 -10.02 -3.72 -2.38
N GLY A 68 -10.85 -3.22 -1.45
CA GLY A 68 -11.78 -2.12 -1.74
C GLY A 68 -11.08 -0.82 -2.15
N ALA A 69 -9.96 -0.50 -1.51
CA ALA A 69 -9.14 0.66 -1.87
C ALA A 69 -8.54 0.52 -3.29
N ALA A 70 -8.08 -0.68 -3.67
CA ALA A 70 -7.58 -0.95 -5.02
C ALA A 70 -8.69 -0.82 -6.07
N VAL A 71 -9.91 -1.29 -5.79
CA VAL A 71 -11.08 -1.07 -6.67
C VAL A 71 -11.37 0.42 -6.82
N GLN A 72 -11.34 1.19 -5.74
CA GLN A 72 -11.54 2.64 -5.79
C GLN A 72 -10.43 3.34 -6.60
N ALA A 73 -9.17 2.91 -6.45
CA ALA A 73 -8.05 3.42 -7.25
C ALA A 73 -8.26 3.13 -8.74
N ALA A 74 -8.67 1.91 -9.10
CA ALA A 74 -8.96 1.54 -10.49
C ALA A 74 -10.07 2.44 -11.10
N ILE A 75 -11.15 2.70 -10.34
CA ILE A 75 -12.23 3.61 -10.75
C ILE A 75 -11.70 5.03 -11.01
N LEU A 76 -10.84 5.55 -10.13
CA LEU A 76 -10.27 6.90 -10.26
C LEU A 76 -9.24 7.02 -11.40
N SER A 77 -8.46 5.97 -11.63
CA SER A 77 -7.49 5.89 -12.73
C SER A 77 -8.16 5.63 -14.09
N GLY A 78 -9.44 5.24 -14.10
CA GLY A 78 -10.14 4.80 -15.30
C GLY A 78 -9.67 3.42 -15.82
N GLU A 79 -8.88 2.71 -15.03
CA GLU A 79 -8.36 1.38 -15.35
C GLU A 79 -9.33 0.29 -14.85
N GLY A 80 -9.33 -0.87 -15.52
CA GLY A 80 -10.19 -2.00 -15.17
C GLY A 80 -11.27 -2.30 -16.20
N ASN A 81 -12.14 -3.26 -15.87
CA ASN A 81 -13.21 -3.68 -16.77
C ASN A 81 -14.46 -2.77 -16.63
N GLU A 82 -15.37 -2.87 -17.60
CA GLU A 82 -16.63 -2.09 -17.61
C GLU A 82 -17.42 -2.24 -16.30
N LYS A 83 -17.40 -3.43 -15.67
CA LYS A 83 -18.10 -3.68 -14.40
C LYS A 83 -17.58 -2.84 -13.24
N VAL A 84 -16.28 -2.53 -13.21
CA VAL A 84 -15.68 -1.69 -12.18
C VAL A 84 -15.99 -0.22 -12.45
N GLN A 85 -15.98 0.20 -13.73
CA GLN A 85 -16.33 1.57 -14.12
C GLN A 85 -17.80 1.92 -13.86
N ASP A 86 -18.70 0.95 -13.92
CA ASP A 86 -20.12 1.13 -13.61
C ASP A 86 -20.43 1.23 -12.10
N LEU A 87 -19.43 1.07 -11.22
CA LEU A 87 -19.62 1.13 -9.78
C LEU A 87 -19.73 2.59 -9.30
N LEU A 88 -20.92 2.96 -8.84
CA LEU A 88 -21.17 4.24 -8.19
C LEU A 88 -21.16 4.10 -6.67
N LEU A 89 -20.22 4.76 -6.00
CA LEU A 89 -20.15 4.82 -4.54
C LEU A 89 -20.76 6.15 -4.04
N LEU A 90 -21.66 6.06 -3.06
CA LEU A 90 -22.20 7.20 -2.34
C LEU A 90 -21.91 7.01 -0.85
N ASP A 91 -21.04 7.85 -0.31
CA ASP A 91 -20.69 7.85 1.11
C ASP A 91 -21.42 8.96 1.87
N VAL A 92 -21.27 9.01 3.19
CA VAL A 92 -21.92 9.97 4.08
C VAL A 92 -20.94 10.59 5.09
N THR A 93 -21.24 11.81 5.56
CA THR A 93 -20.48 12.39 6.68
C THR A 93 -20.88 11.76 8.02
N PRO A 94 -19.96 11.30 8.88
CA PRO A 94 -20.31 10.57 10.11
C PRO A 94 -20.78 11.48 11.27
N LEU A 95 -20.56 12.80 11.17
CA LEU A 95 -20.84 13.76 12.24
C LEU A 95 -21.72 14.89 11.72
N SER A 96 -22.58 15.41 12.61
CA SER A 96 -23.36 16.61 12.31
C SER A 96 -22.43 17.82 12.36
N LEU A 97 -22.41 18.60 11.29
CA LEU A 97 -21.64 19.82 11.17
C LEU A 97 -22.56 21.03 11.30
N GLY A 98 -22.07 22.06 11.96
CA GLY A 98 -22.83 23.26 12.24
C GLY A 98 -21.98 24.34 12.87
N LEU A 99 -22.62 25.38 13.37
CA LEU A 99 -21.96 26.46 14.10
C LEU A 99 -22.64 26.75 15.41
N GLU A 100 -21.85 27.17 16.39
CA GLU A 100 -22.36 27.70 17.63
C GLU A 100 -22.98 29.08 17.37
N THR A 101 -24.24 29.20 17.73
CA THR A 101 -25.00 30.46 17.66
C THR A 101 -25.08 31.08 19.04
N ALA A 102 -25.41 32.37 19.08
CA ALA A 102 -25.50 33.09 20.34
C ALA A 102 -26.49 32.43 21.32
N GLY A 103 -26.08 32.31 22.59
CA GLY A 103 -26.75 31.49 23.59
C GLY A 103 -26.12 30.11 23.79
N GLY A 104 -24.99 29.82 23.13
CA GLY A 104 -24.25 28.56 23.31
C GLY A 104 -24.91 27.36 22.65
N VAL A 105 -25.78 27.59 21.66
CA VAL A 105 -26.56 26.54 21.00
C VAL A 105 -25.93 26.23 19.65
N MET A 106 -25.60 24.96 19.43
CA MET A 106 -25.12 24.46 18.14
C MET A 106 -26.27 24.37 17.14
N THR A 107 -26.23 25.19 16.09
CA THR A 107 -27.14 25.08 14.95
C THR A 107 -26.52 24.14 13.92
N VAL A 108 -27.15 22.99 13.69
CA VAL A 108 -26.72 21.98 12.72
C VAL A 108 -27.10 22.42 11.31
N LEU A 109 -26.13 22.48 10.40
CA LEU A 109 -26.34 22.80 8.98
C LEU A 109 -26.32 21.55 8.11
N ILE A 110 -25.39 20.63 8.38
CA ILE A 110 -25.28 19.33 7.71
C ILE A 110 -25.44 18.25 8.78
N PRO A 111 -26.59 17.56 8.84
CA PRO A 111 -26.77 16.44 9.76
C PRO A 111 -25.80 15.28 9.47
N ARG A 112 -25.43 14.51 10.51
CA ARG A 112 -24.72 13.24 10.30
C ARG A 112 -25.50 12.32 9.37
N ASN A 113 -24.80 11.43 8.68
CA ASN A 113 -25.30 10.51 7.67
C ASN A 113 -25.88 11.21 6.42
N THR A 114 -25.55 12.50 6.20
CA THR A 114 -25.86 13.17 4.92
C THR A 114 -24.87 12.69 3.86
N THR A 115 -25.39 12.30 2.69
CA THR A 115 -24.59 11.89 1.53
C THR A 115 -23.61 12.98 1.10
N ILE A 116 -22.36 12.59 0.80
CA ILE A 116 -21.31 13.47 0.30
C ILE A 116 -20.98 13.15 -1.17
N PRO A 117 -20.54 14.14 -1.98
CA PRO A 117 -20.34 15.55 -1.62
C PRO A 117 -21.67 16.30 -1.39
N THR A 118 -21.67 17.28 -0.49
CA THR A 118 -22.87 18.09 -0.19
C THR A 118 -22.54 19.52 0.19
N LYS A 119 -23.43 20.45 -0.17
CA LYS A 119 -23.34 21.87 0.13
C LYS A 119 -24.62 22.37 0.81
N LYS A 120 -24.47 23.11 1.91
CA LYS A 120 -25.58 23.76 2.62
C LYS A 120 -25.25 25.21 2.90
N GLU A 121 -26.21 26.08 2.61
CA GLU A 121 -26.11 27.52 2.84
C GLU A 121 -27.22 27.95 3.78
N GLN A 122 -26.88 28.80 4.74
CA GLN A 122 -27.85 29.41 5.65
C GLN A 122 -27.49 30.86 5.91
N VAL A 123 -28.51 31.73 5.93
CA VAL A 123 -28.35 33.15 6.21
C VAL A 123 -28.47 33.38 7.71
N PHE A 124 -27.48 34.07 8.26
CA PHE A 124 -27.43 34.55 9.63
C PHE A 124 -27.44 36.08 9.65
N SER A 125 -27.93 36.66 10.73
CA SER A 125 -27.78 38.10 11.00
C SER A 125 -27.05 38.34 12.31
N THR A 126 -26.63 39.58 12.50
CA THR A 126 -26.05 40.06 13.76
C THR A 126 -27.01 39.82 14.93
N TYR A 127 -26.46 39.33 16.05
CA TYR A 127 -27.24 38.98 17.25
C TYR A 127 -27.36 40.13 18.25
N SER A 128 -26.36 41.01 18.33
CA SER A 128 -26.30 42.13 19.26
C SER A 128 -26.14 43.47 18.53
N ASP A 129 -26.74 44.52 19.07
CA ASP A 129 -26.44 45.90 18.69
C ASP A 129 -24.97 46.22 19.07
N ASN A 130 -24.26 47.02 18.27
CA ASN A 130 -22.79 47.28 18.29
C ASN A 130 -21.85 46.24 17.63
N GLN A 131 -22.37 45.39 16.75
CA GLN A 131 -21.54 44.92 15.63
C GLN A 131 -21.42 46.07 14.59
N PRO A 132 -20.48 46.05 13.62
CA PRO A 132 -20.23 47.18 12.70
C PRO A 132 -21.46 47.73 11.95
N ALA A 133 -22.57 46.98 11.96
CA ALA A 133 -23.88 47.43 11.51
C ALA A 133 -24.99 47.04 12.52
N PRO A 134 -26.13 47.76 12.52
CA PRO A 134 -27.25 47.52 13.44
C PRO A 134 -27.76 46.07 13.40
N ARG A 135 -28.40 45.62 14.48
CA ARG A 135 -28.98 44.28 14.57
C ARG A 135 -29.93 44.00 13.38
N GLY A 136 -29.73 42.87 12.71
CA GLY A 136 -30.56 42.43 11.60
C GLY A 136 -30.22 43.04 10.23
N VAL A 137 -29.25 43.97 10.15
CA VAL A 137 -28.88 44.63 8.90
C VAL A 137 -27.89 43.80 8.07
N PRO A 138 -26.75 43.30 8.60
CA PRO A 138 -25.91 42.37 7.85
C PRO A 138 -26.61 41.04 7.62
N GLN A 139 -26.56 40.57 6.38
CA GLN A 139 -27.02 39.25 5.98
C GLN A 139 -25.80 38.40 5.60
N ILE A 140 -25.29 37.66 6.57
CA ILE A 140 -24.13 36.79 6.40
C ILE A 140 -24.62 35.43 5.93
N THR A 141 -24.34 35.08 4.67
CA THR A 141 -24.59 33.74 4.15
C THR A 141 -23.40 32.87 4.48
N VAL A 142 -23.61 31.89 5.36
CA VAL A 142 -22.60 30.90 5.70
C VAL A 142 -22.87 29.64 4.89
N CYS A 143 -21.84 29.13 4.24
CA CYS A 143 -21.85 27.95 3.40
C CYS A 143 -20.92 26.89 3.99
N PHE A 144 -21.45 25.68 4.14
CA PHE A 144 -20.70 24.47 4.50
C PHE A 144 -20.70 23.55 3.28
N ASP A 145 -19.52 23.18 2.83
CA ASP A 145 -19.29 22.31 1.68
C ASP A 145 -18.41 21.14 2.12
N ILE A 146 -18.89 19.91 1.93
CA ILE A 146 -18.13 18.69 2.18
C ILE A 146 -17.83 18.04 0.83
N ASP A 147 -16.56 17.85 0.54
CA ASP A 147 -16.12 17.19 -0.69
C ASP A 147 -16.25 15.66 -0.62
N ALA A 148 -15.87 14.98 -1.71
CA ALA A 148 -15.92 13.52 -1.79
C ALA A 148 -14.97 12.80 -0.82
N ASN A 149 -13.96 13.50 -0.28
CA ASN A 149 -13.04 12.96 0.73
C ASN A 149 -13.53 13.23 2.16
N GLY A 150 -14.71 13.84 2.33
CA GLY A 150 -15.25 14.21 3.64
C GLY A 150 -14.59 15.46 4.25
N ILE A 151 -13.87 16.26 3.47
CA ILE A 151 -13.20 17.49 3.96
C ILE A 151 -14.19 18.66 3.93
N LEU A 152 -14.34 19.32 5.08
CA LEU A 152 -15.21 20.49 5.25
C LEU A 152 -14.53 21.79 4.79
N ASN A 153 -15.19 22.50 3.89
CA ASN A 153 -14.89 23.87 3.48
C ASN A 153 -15.99 24.80 4.00
N VAL A 154 -15.62 25.85 4.73
CA VAL A 154 -16.57 26.85 5.20
C VAL A 154 -16.33 28.18 4.48
N SER A 155 -17.38 28.83 4.03
CA SER A 155 -17.31 30.20 3.54
C SER A 155 -18.42 31.06 4.12
N ALA A 156 -18.12 32.34 4.31
CA ALA A 156 -19.07 33.33 4.76
C ALA A 156 -19.05 34.51 3.78
N GLU A 157 -20.22 34.91 3.31
CA GLU A 157 -20.40 36.05 2.42
C GLU A 157 -21.40 37.03 3.04
N ASP A 158 -20.99 38.28 3.22
CA ASP A 158 -21.91 39.34 3.58
C ASP A 158 -22.62 39.84 2.32
N LYS A 159 -23.92 39.56 2.20
CA LYS A 159 -24.74 39.94 1.05
C LYS A 159 -24.90 41.45 0.89
N THR A 160 -24.67 42.24 1.95
CA THR A 160 -24.82 43.69 1.89
C THR A 160 -23.59 44.38 1.29
N THR A 161 -22.40 43.86 1.56
CA THR A 161 -21.12 44.41 1.10
C THR A 161 -20.51 43.62 -0.06
N GLY A 162 -20.98 42.40 -0.31
CA GLY A 162 -20.39 41.45 -1.26
C GLY A 162 -19.06 40.87 -0.80
N GLN A 163 -18.60 41.18 0.41
CA GLN A 163 -17.33 40.67 0.94
C GLN A 163 -17.47 39.19 1.28
N LYS A 164 -16.50 38.39 0.83
CA LYS A 164 -16.43 36.95 1.10
C LYS A 164 -15.17 36.63 1.89
N ASN A 165 -15.33 35.89 2.96
CA ASN A 165 -14.25 35.24 3.67
C ASN A 165 -14.45 33.74 3.56
N LYS A 166 -13.48 33.03 2.99
CA LYS A 166 -13.46 31.57 2.96
C LYS A 166 -12.48 31.09 4.00
N ILE A 167 -12.95 30.23 4.90
CA ILE A 167 -12.11 29.52 5.86
C ILE A 167 -12.29 28.05 5.52
N THR A 168 -11.31 27.45 4.85
CA THR A 168 -11.24 25.99 4.84
C THR A 168 -10.86 25.58 6.25
N ILE A 169 -11.79 24.94 6.98
CA ILE A 169 -11.49 24.38 8.29
C ILE A 169 -10.66 23.13 8.04
N THR A 170 -9.37 23.33 7.78
CA THR A 170 -8.38 22.30 8.00
C THR A 170 -8.29 22.11 9.51
N ASN A 171 -8.38 20.86 9.97
CA ASN A 171 -8.19 20.54 11.38
C ASN A 171 -6.72 20.78 11.76
N ASP A 172 -6.33 22.05 11.96
CA ASP A 172 -4.92 22.44 12.11
C ASP A 172 -4.28 21.95 13.42
N LYS A 173 -5.10 21.62 14.43
CA LYS A 173 -4.60 21.05 15.68
C LYS A 173 -4.17 19.60 15.47
N GLY A 174 -2.87 19.40 15.32
CA GLY A 174 -2.24 18.09 15.17
C GLY A 174 -1.99 17.67 13.71
N ARG A 175 -2.18 18.58 12.75
CA ARG A 175 -1.74 18.38 11.36
C ARG A 175 -0.40 19.07 11.14
N LEU A 176 0.40 18.46 10.29
CA LEU A 176 1.70 18.95 9.89
C LEU A 176 1.53 20.22 9.03
N SER A 177 2.40 21.21 9.24
CA SER A 177 2.51 22.38 8.36
C SER A 177 3.00 21.95 6.97
N LYS A 178 2.84 22.83 5.97
CA LYS A 178 3.35 22.56 4.62
C LYS A 178 4.86 22.31 4.64
N GLU A 179 5.58 23.09 5.44
CA GLU A 179 7.03 22.98 5.63
C GLU A 179 7.41 21.66 6.32
N GLU A 180 6.63 21.22 7.31
CA GLU A 180 6.83 19.92 7.96
C GLU A 180 6.58 18.75 7.00
N ILE A 181 5.52 18.84 6.18
CA ILE A 181 5.23 17.85 5.13
C ILE A 181 6.37 17.81 4.12
N GLU A 182 6.83 18.96 3.62
CA GLU A 182 7.94 19.04 2.67
C GLU A 182 9.23 18.43 3.25
N LYS A 183 9.53 18.70 4.52
CA LYS A 183 10.66 18.10 5.22
C LYS A 183 10.52 16.58 5.33
N MET A 184 9.34 16.06 5.69
CA MET A 184 9.09 14.62 5.75
C MET A 184 9.22 13.95 4.37
N VAL A 185 8.79 14.61 3.30
CA VAL A 185 8.96 14.10 1.92
C VAL A 185 10.45 14.03 1.56
N GLN A 186 11.24 15.05 1.90
CA GLN A 186 12.69 15.03 1.67
C GLN A 186 13.39 13.92 2.47
N GLU A 187 13.00 13.74 3.74
CA GLU A 187 13.51 12.65 4.57
C GLU A 187 13.13 11.28 4.01
N ALA A 188 11.89 11.10 3.55
CA ALA A 188 11.43 9.87 2.91
C ALA A 188 12.21 9.54 1.63
N GLU A 189 12.48 10.53 0.77
CA GLU A 189 13.28 10.31 -0.45
C GLU A 189 14.74 9.96 -0.13
N LYS A 190 15.30 10.57 0.92
CA LYS A 190 16.63 10.19 1.43
C LYS A 190 16.65 8.73 1.91
N TYR A 191 15.65 8.31 2.69
CA TYR A 191 15.57 6.92 3.15
C TYR A 191 15.32 5.93 2.02
N LYS A 192 14.52 6.30 1.01
CA LYS A 192 14.35 5.50 -0.21
C LYS A 192 15.69 5.28 -0.92
N SER A 193 16.50 6.32 -1.09
CA SER A 193 17.84 6.19 -1.70
C SER A 193 18.76 5.28 -0.87
N GLU A 194 18.73 5.40 0.46
CA GLU A 194 19.50 4.52 1.36
C GLU A 194 19.04 3.05 1.25
N ASP A 195 17.72 2.81 1.20
CA ASP A 195 17.13 1.48 1.02
C ASP A 195 17.49 0.87 -0.35
N GLU A 196 17.53 1.67 -1.42
CA GLU A 196 17.97 1.25 -2.76
C GLU A 196 19.46 0.87 -2.79
N GLU A 197 20.34 1.65 -2.15
CA GLU A 197 21.76 1.33 -2.00
C GLU A 197 21.96 0.04 -1.20
N HIS A 198 21.22 -0.13 -0.10
CA HIS A 198 21.22 -1.36 0.69
C HIS A 198 20.71 -2.56 -0.10
N LYS A 199 19.65 -2.40 -0.91
CA LYS A 199 19.14 -3.42 -1.82
C LYS A 199 20.22 -3.82 -2.83
N LYS A 200 20.85 -2.86 -3.51
CA LYS A 200 21.95 -3.12 -4.46
C LYS A 200 23.08 -3.91 -3.80
N LYS A 201 23.50 -3.51 -2.61
CA LYS A 201 24.54 -4.21 -1.82
C LYS A 201 24.17 -5.67 -1.54
N VAL A 202 22.94 -5.93 -1.11
CA VAL A 202 22.45 -7.30 -0.85
C VAL A 202 22.39 -8.12 -2.14
N GLU A 203 21.93 -7.51 -3.24
CA GLU A 203 21.87 -8.16 -4.56
C GLU A 203 23.27 -8.54 -5.09
N SER A 204 24.23 -7.62 -5.05
CA SER A 204 25.62 -7.89 -5.48
C SER A 204 26.29 -8.96 -4.64
N LYS A 205 26.06 -8.96 -3.32
CA LYS A 205 26.53 -10.01 -2.42
C LYS A 205 25.93 -11.37 -2.76
N ASN A 206 24.60 -11.44 -2.91
CA ASN A 206 23.90 -12.67 -3.27
C ASN A 206 24.35 -13.17 -4.65
N ALA A 207 24.64 -12.28 -5.60
CA ALA A 207 25.15 -12.65 -6.91
C ALA A 207 26.53 -13.34 -6.81
N LEU A 208 27.47 -12.75 -6.06
CA LEU A 208 28.79 -13.34 -5.80
C LEU A 208 28.68 -14.68 -5.07
N GLU A 209 27.83 -14.76 -4.05
CA GLU A 209 27.59 -15.98 -3.28
C GLU A 209 27.01 -17.09 -4.16
N ASN A 210 25.94 -16.80 -4.90
CA ASN A 210 25.30 -17.74 -5.81
C ASN A 210 26.26 -18.22 -6.90
N TYR A 211 27.04 -17.32 -7.51
CA TYR A 211 28.01 -17.71 -8.53
C TYR A 211 29.10 -18.60 -7.94
N SER A 212 29.65 -18.24 -6.77
CA SER A 212 30.69 -19.02 -6.08
C SER A 212 30.21 -20.45 -5.80
N TYR A 213 29.01 -20.62 -5.24
CA TYR A 213 28.44 -21.94 -4.94
C TYR A 213 28.05 -22.73 -6.20
N ASN A 214 27.42 -22.08 -7.20
CA ASN A 214 27.07 -22.73 -8.46
C ASN A 214 28.32 -23.20 -9.20
N MET A 215 29.36 -22.38 -9.23
CA MET A 215 30.63 -22.75 -9.84
C MET A 215 31.27 -23.92 -9.09
N ARG A 216 31.26 -23.87 -7.75
CA ARG A 216 31.79 -24.96 -6.90
C ARG A 216 31.11 -26.29 -7.18
N ASN A 217 29.80 -26.28 -7.37
CA ASN A 217 29.04 -27.48 -7.71
C ASN A 217 29.37 -27.96 -9.13
N THR A 218 29.49 -27.03 -10.08
CA THR A 218 29.82 -27.34 -11.48
C THR A 218 31.17 -28.04 -11.60
N ILE A 219 32.21 -27.57 -10.92
CA ILE A 219 33.54 -28.19 -10.98
C ILE A 219 33.68 -29.47 -10.15
N LYS A 220 32.73 -29.72 -9.24
CA LYS A 220 32.65 -30.97 -8.46
C LYS A 220 31.82 -32.04 -9.15
N ASP A 221 31.00 -31.69 -10.14
CA ASP A 221 30.28 -32.65 -10.97
C ASP A 221 31.28 -33.53 -11.75
N GLU A 222 31.13 -34.85 -11.65
CA GLU A 222 32.07 -35.81 -12.23
C GLU A 222 32.25 -35.65 -13.74
N LYS A 223 31.20 -35.27 -14.48
CA LYS A 223 31.23 -35.14 -15.95
C LYS A 223 32.02 -33.92 -16.40
N ILE A 224 32.02 -32.87 -15.59
CA ILE A 224 32.76 -31.63 -15.82
C ILE A 224 34.19 -31.80 -15.30
N ALA A 225 34.34 -32.34 -14.09
CA ALA A 225 35.63 -32.54 -13.43
C ALA A 225 36.59 -33.40 -14.27
N SER A 226 36.09 -34.41 -15.00
CA SER A 226 36.91 -35.26 -15.87
C SER A 226 37.41 -34.57 -17.14
N LYS A 227 36.79 -33.44 -17.53
CA LYS A 227 37.13 -32.67 -18.75
C LYS A 227 38.05 -31.49 -18.47
N LEU A 228 38.31 -31.18 -17.20
CA LEU A 228 39.18 -30.09 -16.80
C LEU A 228 40.60 -30.58 -16.52
N PRO A 229 41.64 -29.92 -17.06
CA PRO A 229 43.02 -30.16 -16.63
C PRO A 229 43.15 -29.98 -15.12
N ALA A 230 43.93 -30.84 -14.45
CA ALA A 230 44.10 -30.79 -13.00
C ALA A 230 44.58 -29.42 -12.49
N ASP A 231 45.46 -28.76 -13.25
CA ASP A 231 45.97 -27.43 -12.91
C ASP A 231 44.88 -26.34 -13.01
N ASP A 232 44.00 -26.43 -14.00
CA ASP A 232 42.93 -25.46 -14.20
C ASP A 232 41.78 -25.69 -13.20
N LYS A 233 41.47 -26.95 -12.87
CA LYS A 233 40.54 -27.30 -11.80
C LYS A 233 41.00 -26.72 -10.47
N LYS A 234 42.28 -26.92 -10.13
CA LYS A 234 42.85 -26.41 -8.86
C LYS A 234 42.78 -24.88 -8.78
N LYS A 235 43.06 -24.16 -9.87
CA LYS A 235 42.94 -22.70 -9.92
C LYS A 235 41.51 -22.22 -9.67
N ILE A 236 40.51 -22.89 -10.25
CA ILE A 236 39.10 -22.54 -10.01
C ILE A 236 38.72 -22.83 -8.55
N GLU A 237 39.11 -23.98 -8.00
CA GLU A 237 38.86 -24.32 -6.60
C GLU A 237 39.44 -23.28 -5.64
N GLU A 238 40.72 -22.91 -5.83
CA GLU A 238 41.40 -21.89 -5.01
C GLU A 238 40.72 -20.50 -5.15
N ALA A 239 40.27 -20.12 -6.35
CA ALA A 239 39.57 -18.86 -6.58
C ALA A 239 38.19 -18.82 -5.89
N ILE A 240 37.41 -19.90 -5.98
CA ILE A 240 36.10 -20.02 -5.34
C ILE A 240 36.24 -20.00 -3.82
N ASP A 241 37.15 -20.81 -3.26
CA ASP A 241 37.33 -20.88 -1.81
C ASP A 241 37.83 -19.52 -1.27
N SER A 242 38.67 -18.81 -2.02
CA SER A 242 39.07 -17.43 -1.71
C SER A 242 37.89 -16.44 -1.74
N ALA A 243 37.02 -16.52 -2.76
CA ALA A 243 35.83 -15.67 -2.86
C ALA A 243 34.82 -15.94 -1.74
N ILE A 244 34.60 -17.21 -1.36
CA ILE A 244 33.75 -17.60 -0.23
C ILE A 244 34.33 -17.09 1.09
N GLN A 245 35.64 -17.29 1.31
CA GLN A 245 36.29 -16.79 2.52
C GLN A 245 36.24 -15.25 2.62
N TRP A 246 36.38 -14.57 1.47
CA TRP A 246 36.24 -13.13 1.39
C TRP A 246 34.81 -12.69 1.72
N LEU A 247 33.78 -13.35 1.16
CA LEU A 247 32.38 -13.11 1.50
C LEU A 247 32.14 -13.25 3.01
N ASP A 248 32.63 -14.32 3.63
CA ASP A 248 32.46 -14.58 5.08
C ASP A 248 33.10 -13.49 5.95
N THR A 249 34.23 -12.93 5.51
CA THR A 249 34.97 -11.90 6.26
C THR A 249 34.46 -10.49 5.98
N ASN A 250 33.85 -10.26 4.81
CA ASN A 250 33.48 -8.92 4.31
C ASN A 250 31.98 -8.79 4.11
N GLN A 251 31.18 -9.26 5.08
CA GLN A 251 29.71 -9.20 5.06
C GLN A 251 29.14 -7.77 4.98
N LEU A 252 29.96 -6.76 5.34
CA LEU A 252 29.60 -5.34 5.36
C LEU A 252 30.26 -4.53 4.23
N ALA A 253 30.93 -5.18 3.26
CA ALA A 253 31.53 -4.50 2.12
C ALA A 253 30.49 -3.74 1.27
N GLU A 254 30.93 -2.76 0.51
CA GLU A 254 30.06 -1.99 -0.37
C GLU A 254 29.67 -2.78 -1.63
N ALA A 255 28.58 -2.36 -2.29
CA ALA A 255 28.06 -3.05 -3.48
C ALA A 255 29.16 -3.22 -4.55
N ASP A 256 29.95 -2.18 -4.78
CA ASP A 256 31.03 -2.17 -5.78
C ASP A 256 32.16 -3.15 -5.41
N GLU A 257 32.45 -3.35 -4.12
CA GLU A 257 33.45 -4.32 -3.68
C GLU A 257 32.99 -5.76 -3.93
N PHE A 258 31.70 -6.06 -3.72
CA PHE A 258 31.11 -7.35 -4.10
C PHE A 258 31.14 -7.56 -5.62
N GLU A 259 30.80 -6.52 -6.39
CA GLU A 259 30.84 -6.56 -7.86
C GLU A 259 32.27 -6.77 -8.39
N ASP A 260 33.27 -6.12 -7.81
CA ASP A 260 34.65 -6.28 -8.25
C ASP A 260 35.19 -7.68 -7.90
N LYS A 261 34.85 -8.22 -6.73
CA LYS A 261 35.17 -9.61 -6.38
C LYS A 261 34.46 -10.62 -7.29
N MET A 262 33.24 -10.33 -7.71
CA MET A 262 32.52 -11.11 -8.71
C MET A 262 33.24 -11.10 -10.06
N LYS A 263 33.63 -9.93 -10.56
CA LYS A 263 34.41 -9.79 -11.82
C LYS A 263 35.76 -10.52 -11.74
N GLU A 264 36.45 -10.45 -10.60
CA GLU A 264 37.70 -11.18 -10.39
C GLU A 264 37.49 -12.71 -10.50
N LEU A 265 36.43 -13.23 -9.86
CA LEU A 265 36.10 -14.65 -9.91
C LEU A 265 35.66 -15.09 -11.32
N GLU A 266 34.85 -14.30 -12.00
CA GLU A 266 34.44 -14.52 -13.39
C GLU A 266 35.62 -14.51 -14.36
N ALA A 267 36.56 -13.57 -14.20
CA ALA A 267 37.74 -13.46 -15.05
C ALA A 267 38.63 -14.70 -14.97
N LEU A 268 38.63 -15.41 -13.84
CA LEU A 268 39.35 -16.66 -13.66
C LEU A 268 38.54 -17.86 -14.18
N CYS A 269 37.23 -17.92 -13.89
CA CYS A 269 36.40 -19.06 -14.24
C CYS A 269 36.02 -19.10 -15.73
N ASN A 270 35.64 -17.96 -16.32
CA ASN A 270 35.09 -17.89 -17.67
C ASN A 270 36.06 -18.42 -18.76
N PRO A 271 37.36 -18.05 -18.79
CA PRO A 271 38.29 -18.56 -19.80
C PRO A 271 38.50 -20.07 -19.72
N ILE A 272 38.45 -20.65 -18.52
CA ILE A 272 38.67 -22.09 -18.31
C ILE A 272 37.42 -22.87 -18.76
N ILE A 273 36.24 -22.38 -18.43
CA ILE A 273 34.97 -22.98 -18.86
C ILE A 273 34.80 -22.84 -20.38
N ALA A 274 35.16 -21.70 -20.96
CA ALA A 274 35.14 -21.51 -22.41
C ALA A 274 36.04 -22.52 -23.15
N LYS A 275 37.25 -22.77 -22.63
CA LYS A 275 38.14 -23.82 -23.16
C LYS A 275 37.54 -25.22 -23.06
N MET A 276 36.80 -25.51 -22.00
CA MET A 276 36.09 -26.79 -21.86
C MET A 276 35.02 -26.98 -22.96
N TYR A 277 34.24 -25.93 -23.27
CA TYR A 277 33.24 -25.98 -24.34
C TYR A 277 33.87 -26.00 -25.74
N GLN A 278 34.98 -25.28 -25.95
CA GLN A 278 35.72 -25.31 -27.22
C GLN A 278 36.46 -26.64 -27.44
N GLY A 279 36.97 -27.28 -26.38
CA GLY A 279 37.59 -28.60 -26.44
C GLY A 279 36.58 -29.74 -26.64
N ALA A 280 35.32 -29.55 -26.23
CA ALA A 280 34.23 -30.49 -26.49
C ALA A 280 33.60 -30.36 -27.89
N GLY A 281 33.92 -29.28 -28.63
CA GLY A 281 33.45 -29.03 -29.99
C GLY A 281 34.21 -29.77 -31.09
N ALA A 282 35.21 -30.59 -30.75
CA ALA A 282 36.01 -31.36 -31.70
C ALA A 282 35.64 -32.86 -31.78
N ASP A 283 34.63 -33.31 -31.03
CA ASP A 283 34.12 -34.70 -31.02
C ASP A 283 32.61 -34.78 -31.34
N MET A 284 32.15 -33.98 -32.31
CA MET A 284 30.87 -34.19 -33.00
C MET A 284 31.03 -34.00 -34.51
N GLU A 285 31.78 -34.91 -35.14
CA GLU A 285 31.67 -35.17 -36.57
C GLU A 285 31.37 -36.66 -36.74
N GLY A 286 30.10 -37.00 -36.96
CA GLY A 286 29.67 -38.35 -37.35
C GLY A 286 28.48 -38.89 -36.56
N GLY A 287 27.27 -38.47 -36.93
CA GLY A 287 26.04 -39.03 -36.38
C GLY A 287 24.80 -38.24 -36.77
N MET A 288 24.59 -38.09 -38.07
CA MET A 288 23.34 -37.57 -38.62
C MET A 288 22.28 -38.68 -38.47
N ASP A 289 21.45 -38.58 -37.44
CA ASP A 289 20.12 -39.19 -37.46
C ASP A 289 19.10 -38.14 -37.01
N ASP A 290 18.20 -37.92 -37.96
CA ASP A 290 17.10 -36.98 -37.96
C ASP A 290 16.00 -37.51 -37.02
N ASP A 291 15.85 -36.91 -35.84
CA ASP A 291 14.57 -36.94 -35.14
C ASP A 291 14.45 -35.71 -34.23
N THR A 292 13.80 -34.70 -34.79
CA THR A 292 13.33 -33.52 -34.07
C THR A 292 12.12 -33.91 -33.21
N PRO A 293 12.08 -33.44 -31.95
CA PRO A 293 10.87 -32.71 -31.56
C PRO A 293 11.18 -31.28 -31.13
N ALA A 294 10.32 -30.40 -31.66
CA ALA A 294 10.19 -28.97 -31.46
C ALA A 294 10.68 -28.37 -30.13
N ALA A 295 11.39 -27.25 -30.29
CA ALA A 295 11.68 -26.28 -29.26
C ALA A 295 10.41 -25.80 -28.52
N SER A 296 10.35 -26.04 -27.21
CA SER A 296 9.54 -25.25 -26.29
C SER A 296 10.44 -24.21 -25.63
N GLY A 297 10.44 -22.99 -26.19
CA GLY A 297 11.01 -21.82 -25.54
C GLY A 297 10.20 -21.49 -24.28
N GLY A 298 10.74 -21.87 -23.12
CA GLY A 298 10.27 -21.41 -21.82
C GLY A 298 10.99 -20.12 -21.45
N ALA A 299 10.28 -18.99 -21.56
CA ALA A 299 10.71 -17.70 -21.07
C ALA A 299 11.04 -17.77 -19.57
N GLY A 300 12.24 -17.32 -19.20
CA GLY A 300 12.58 -17.06 -17.81
C GLY A 300 11.70 -15.94 -17.22
N PRO A 301 11.51 -15.93 -15.89
CA PRO A 301 10.60 -14.99 -15.24
C PRO A 301 11.10 -13.56 -15.44
N LYS A 302 10.23 -12.71 -16.00
CA LYS A 302 10.39 -11.26 -16.00
C LYS A 302 10.08 -10.74 -14.60
N ILE A 303 11.03 -10.02 -14.03
CA ILE A 303 10.82 -9.21 -12.82
C ILE A 303 10.14 -7.93 -13.33
N GLU A 304 8.85 -7.79 -13.05
CA GLU A 304 8.14 -6.52 -13.23
C GLU A 304 8.55 -5.60 -12.08
N GLU A 305 9.26 -4.52 -12.41
CA GLU A 305 9.33 -3.33 -11.58
C GLU A 305 7.92 -2.76 -11.50
N VAL A 306 7.38 -2.71 -10.28
CA VAL A 306 6.10 -2.07 -9.99
C VAL A 306 6.43 -0.62 -9.65
N ASP A 307 6.20 0.28 -10.62
CA ASP A 307 5.93 1.70 -10.38
C ASP A 307 4.57 1.87 -9.66
#